data_AF-A0A0Q5TYF0-F1
#
_entry.id   AF-A0A0Q5TYF0-F1
#
_cell.length_a   1.000
_cell.length_b   1.000
_cell.length_c   1.000
_cell.angle_alpha   90.00
_cell.angle_beta   90.00
_cell.angle_gamma   90.00
#
_symmetry.space_group_name_H-M   'P 1'
#
loop_
_entity.id
_entity.type
_entity.pdbx_description
1 polymer ?
#
loop_
_entity_poly.entity_id
_entity_poly.type
_entity_poly.pdbx_seq_one_letter_code
_entity_poly.pdbx_strand_id
1 'polypeptide(L)'
;MGEIHDVTINSDDEILILHQIYVFKRRKIRKYSYLLKQFEASSASMQFKRNKTSIYNEWPNRKGDRSCQVIIGDRAAYINFNAIYLGIANMDFNRRPFIEGEVYVLNLTKQTVTLMYDDRGCDLISPNAELLGKYYKKLTNLILELNRPEITQRLQVGS
;
A
#
# COMPACT_ATOMS: atom_id res chain seq x y z
N MET A 1 6.76 -4.66 -9.24
CA MET A 1 5.94 -4.90 -8.03
C MET A 1 5.42 -6.33 -7.91
N GLY A 2 5.08 -7.03 -9.01
CA GLY A 2 4.66 -8.44 -8.95
C GLY A 2 5.63 -9.34 -8.18
N GLU A 3 6.93 -9.21 -8.44
CA GLU A 3 7.97 -9.99 -7.73
C GLU A 3 8.00 -9.75 -6.20
N ILE A 4 7.77 -8.51 -5.74
CA ILE A 4 7.72 -8.20 -4.30
C ILE A 4 6.48 -8.83 -3.67
N HIS A 5 5.33 -8.73 -4.34
CA HIS A 5 4.10 -9.38 -3.91
C HIS A 5 4.28 -10.88 -3.79
N ASP A 6 4.81 -11.53 -4.81
CA ASP A 6 4.94 -13.00 -4.88
C ASP A 6 5.88 -13.55 -3.81
N VAL A 7 6.83 -12.74 -3.34
CA VAL A 7 7.73 -13.11 -2.24
C VAL A 7 7.11 -12.85 -0.86
N THR A 8 6.28 -11.81 -0.72
CA THR A 8 5.86 -11.28 0.58
C THR A 8 4.45 -11.68 0.99
N ILE A 9 3.57 -12.02 0.05
CA ILE A 9 2.15 -12.33 0.29
C ILE A 9 1.84 -13.76 -0.16
N ASN A 10 1.16 -14.51 0.70
CA ASN A 10 0.60 -15.82 0.42
C ASN A 10 -0.92 -15.68 0.27
N SER A 11 -1.56 -16.59 -0.47
CA SER A 11 -3.02 -16.55 -0.72
C SER A 11 -3.88 -16.62 0.54
N ASP A 12 -3.40 -17.27 1.59
CA ASP A 12 -4.07 -17.43 2.88
C ASP A 12 -3.85 -16.27 3.86
N ASP A 13 -2.96 -15.33 3.52
CA ASP A 13 -2.68 -14.19 4.39
C ASP A 13 -3.93 -13.32 4.60
N GLU A 14 -4.12 -12.86 5.83
CA GLU A 14 -5.15 -11.88 6.18
C GLU A 14 -4.64 -10.47 5.88
N ILE A 15 -5.38 -9.75 5.04
CA ILE A 15 -4.96 -8.45 4.52
C ILE A 15 -5.94 -7.37 4.95
N LEU A 16 -5.39 -6.26 5.42
CA LEU A 16 -6.10 -5.02 5.62
C LEU A 16 -5.52 -3.95 4.69
N ILE A 17 -6.34 -3.42 3.79
CA ILE A 17 -5.98 -2.29 2.94
C ILE A 17 -6.52 -1.00 3.57
N LEU A 18 -5.61 -0.07 3.88
CA LEU A 18 -5.96 1.30 4.19
C LEU A 18 -5.72 2.15 2.93
N HIS A 19 -6.78 2.67 2.37
CA HIS A 19 -6.72 3.64 1.28
C HIS A 19 -7.10 5.01 1.78
N GLN A 20 -6.22 5.99 1.60
CA GLN A 20 -6.44 7.35 2.06
C GLN A 20 -6.16 8.39 0.99
N ILE A 21 -7.07 9.35 0.88
CA ILE A 21 -7.00 10.43 -0.12
C ILE A 21 -7.21 11.78 0.54
N TYR A 22 -6.37 12.75 0.19
CA TYR A 22 -6.70 14.16 0.37
C TYR A 22 -7.79 14.54 -0.64
N VAL A 23 -8.79 15.28 -0.18
CA VAL A 23 -9.91 15.72 -1.01
C VAL A 23 -10.29 17.14 -0.68
N PHE A 24 -10.69 17.90 -1.70
CA PHE A 24 -11.22 19.24 -1.53
C PHE A 24 -12.77 19.24 -1.52
N LYS A 25 -13.36 19.96 -0.57
CA LYS A 25 -14.79 20.16 -0.39
C LYS A 25 -15.57 18.84 -0.31
N ARG A 26 -16.42 18.55 -1.29
CA ARG A 26 -17.39 17.45 -1.30
C ARG A 26 -16.87 16.18 -1.98
N ARG A 27 -15.63 16.18 -2.51
CA ARG A 27 -15.00 14.97 -3.06
C ARG A 27 -14.92 13.88 -1.98
N LYS A 28 -15.06 12.63 -2.41
CA LYS A 28 -15.07 11.43 -1.56
C LYS A 28 -14.65 10.21 -2.36
N ILE A 29 -14.19 9.17 -1.66
CA ILE A 29 -14.03 7.82 -2.23
C ILE A 29 -15.44 7.31 -2.60
N ARG A 30 -15.61 6.89 -3.85
CA ARG A 30 -16.88 6.34 -4.36
C ARG A 30 -16.86 4.82 -4.23
N LYS A 31 -18.00 4.20 -3.95
CA LYS A 31 -18.15 2.73 -3.89
C LYS A 31 -17.72 1.99 -5.16
N TYR A 32 -17.75 2.68 -6.31
CA TYR A 32 -17.34 2.13 -7.61
C TYR A 32 -15.96 2.62 -8.06
N SER A 33 -15.10 3.05 -7.12
CA SER A 33 -13.72 3.42 -7.45
C SER A 33 -12.97 2.22 -8.02
N TYR A 34 -11.91 2.49 -8.78
CA TYR A 34 -11.13 1.42 -9.39
C TYR A 34 -10.52 0.46 -8.34
N LEU A 35 -10.04 0.99 -7.21
CA LEU A 35 -9.54 0.17 -6.09
C LEU A 35 -10.58 -0.85 -5.60
N LEU A 36 -11.82 -0.41 -5.35
CA LEU A 36 -12.85 -1.29 -4.79
C LEU A 36 -13.30 -2.39 -5.74
N LYS A 37 -13.04 -2.25 -7.05
CA LYS A 37 -13.29 -3.30 -8.04
C LYS A 37 -12.23 -4.41 -8.04
N GLN A 38 -11.14 -4.23 -7.29
CA GLN A 38 -10.05 -5.22 -7.21
C GLN A 38 -10.27 -6.25 -6.10
N PHE A 39 -11.43 -6.21 -5.44
CA PHE A 39 -11.84 -7.15 -4.40
C PHE A 39 -13.01 -7.98 -4.92
N GLU A 40 -13.08 -9.24 -4.50
CA GLU A 40 -14.28 -10.03 -4.73
C GLU A 40 -15.45 -9.50 -3.89
N ALA A 41 -16.59 -9.26 -4.54
CA ALA A 41 -17.68 -8.46 -3.97
C ALA A 41 -18.34 -9.10 -2.72
N SER A 42 -18.19 -10.40 -2.51
CA SER A 42 -18.83 -11.15 -1.43
C SER A 42 -17.99 -11.29 -0.15
N SER A 43 -16.69 -11.02 -0.19
CA SER A 43 -15.76 -11.34 0.90
C SER A 43 -15.26 -10.11 1.67
N ALA A 44 -15.19 -8.95 1.01
CA ALA A 44 -14.54 -7.78 1.60
C ALA A 44 -15.41 -7.03 2.63
N SER A 45 -14.89 -6.91 3.86
CA SER A 45 -15.43 -5.97 4.85
C SER A 45 -14.93 -4.56 4.56
N MET A 46 -15.80 -3.53 4.56
CA MET A 46 -15.43 -2.16 4.19
C MET A 46 -15.92 -1.13 5.20
N GLN A 47 -15.02 -0.25 5.65
CA GLN A 47 -15.33 0.86 6.56
C GLN A 47 -14.85 2.19 5.96
N PHE A 48 -15.76 3.14 5.79
CA PHE A 48 -15.45 4.46 5.24
C PHE A 48 -15.39 5.51 6.35
N LYS A 49 -14.36 6.35 6.32
CA LYS A 49 -14.20 7.49 7.22
C LYS A 49 -13.92 8.77 6.43
N ARG A 50 -14.43 9.88 6.92
CA ARG A 50 -14.18 11.20 6.33
C ARG A 50 -13.92 12.23 7.41
N ASN A 51 -12.80 12.92 7.31
CA ASN A 51 -12.39 13.93 8.28
C ASN A 51 -12.47 15.34 7.68
N LYS A 52 -12.59 16.35 8.57
CA LYS A 52 -12.61 17.78 8.20
C LYS A 52 -11.22 18.39 8.01
N THR A 53 -10.18 17.57 8.11
CA THR A 53 -8.77 17.94 8.07
C THR A 53 -8.05 17.16 6.97
N SER A 54 -6.92 17.70 6.51
CA SER A 54 -5.91 17.00 5.71
C SER A 54 -5.41 15.75 6.42
N ILE A 55 -4.77 14.87 5.64
CA ILE A 55 -4.06 13.67 6.14
C ILE A 55 -2.78 14.10 6.86
N TYR A 56 -2.06 15.05 6.28
CA TYR A 56 -0.82 15.58 6.83
C TYR A 56 -1.09 16.81 7.69
N ASN A 57 -0.48 16.84 8.87
CA ASN A 57 -0.59 17.94 9.83
C ASN A 57 0.46 19.05 9.59
N GLU A 58 1.24 18.94 8.53
CA GLU A 58 2.40 19.79 8.26
C GLU A 58 2.03 21.21 7.81
N TRP A 59 0.81 21.42 7.30
CA TRP A 59 0.33 22.73 6.85
C TRP A 59 -1.00 23.11 7.49
N PRO A 60 -1.24 24.43 7.70
CA PRO A 60 -2.53 24.89 8.17
C PRO A 60 -3.64 24.49 7.19
N ASN A 61 -4.63 23.76 7.71
CA ASN A 61 -5.78 23.32 6.94
C ASN A 61 -6.52 24.53 6.34
N ARG A 62 -6.67 24.54 5.01
CA ARG A 62 -7.48 25.52 4.30
C ARG A 62 -8.96 25.19 4.43
N LYS A 63 -9.80 26.23 4.33
CA LYS A 63 -11.27 26.05 4.31
C LYS A 63 -11.67 25.20 3.11
N GLY A 64 -11.99 23.93 3.38
CA GLY A 64 -12.40 22.97 2.36
C GLY A 64 -11.52 21.72 2.31
N ASP A 65 -10.38 21.71 2.99
CA ASP A 65 -9.53 20.54 3.12
C ASP A 65 -10.26 19.42 3.84
N ARG A 66 -10.20 18.22 3.28
CA ARG A 66 -10.81 17.02 3.82
C ARG A 66 -9.85 15.85 3.56
N SER A 67 -10.06 14.78 4.31
CA SER A 67 -9.49 13.48 4.00
C SER A 67 -10.61 12.44 3.96
N CYS A 68 -10.48 11.48 3.05
CA CYS A 68 -11.31 10.30 3.01
C CYS A 68 -10.43 9.07 3.15
N GLN A 69 -10.90 8.13 3.96
CA GLN A 69 -10.25 6.86 4.21
C GLN A 69 -11.25 5.74 3.97
N VAL A 70 -10.79 4.63 3.42
CA VAL A 70 -11.50 3.35 3.45
C VAL A 70 -10.54 2.29 3.98
N ILE A 71 -11.04 1.49 4.91
CA ILE A 71 -10.37 0.29 5.40
C ILE A 71 -11.12 -0.89 4.79
N ILE A 72 -10.37 -1.80 4.16
CA ILE A 72 -10.91 -2.97 3.47
C ILE A 72 -10.19 -4.20 4.02
N GLY A 73 -10.93 -5.13 4.62
CA GLY A 73 -10.37 -6.37 5.14
C GLY A 73 -10.81 -7.57 4.30
N ASP A 74 -9.86 -8.38 3.85
CA ASP A 74 -10.10 -9.62 3.10
C ASP A 74 -8.89 -10.58 3.17
N ARG A 75 -9.02 -11.80 2.66
CA ARG A 75 -7.87 -12.68 2.41
C ARG A 75 -7.18 -12.30 1.11
N ALA A 76 -5.86 -12.48 1.07
CA ALA A 76 -5.04 -12.17 -0.10
C ALA A 76 -5.54 -12.83 -1.40
N ALA A 77 -6.06 -14.06 -1.32
CA ALA A 77 -6.64 -14.79 -2.46
C ALA A 77 -7.75 -14.02 -3.20
N TYR A 78 -8.45 -13.12 -2.53
CA TYR A 78 -9.61 -12.39 -3.06
C TYR A 78 -9.27 -10.95 -3.47
N ILE A 79 -7.98 -10.61 -3.56
CA ILE A 79 -7.49 -9.27 -3.86
C ILE A 79 -6.61 -9.30 -5.11
N ASN A 80 -6.94 -8.50 -6.12
CA ASN A 80 -6.12 -8.34 -7.32
C ASN A 80 -5.01 -7.29 -7.10
N PHE A 81 -3.95 -7.70 -6.41
CA PHE A 81 -2.80 -6.83 -6.11
C PHE A 81 -2.12 -6.27 -7.36
N ASN A 82 -1.97 -7.06 -8.42
CA ASN A 82 -1.37 -6.60 -9.67
C ASN A 82 -2.13 -5.42 -10.26
N ALA A 83 -3.46 -5.48 -10.28
CA ALA A 83 -4.29 -4.38 -10.75
C ALA A 83 -4.24 -3.16 -9.82
N ILE A 84 -4.08 -3.36 -8.51
CA ILE A 84 -3.87 -2.28 -7.53
C ILE A 84 -2.55 -1.55 -7.81
N TYR A 85 -1.43 -2.28 -7.86
CA TYR A 85 -0.11 -1.70 -8.09
C TYR A 85 0.00 -1.01 -9.45
N LEU A 86 -0.59 -1.60 -10.50
CA LEU A 86 -0.69 -0.95 -11.80
C LEU A 86 -1.50 0.35 -11.73
N GLY A 87 -2.58 0.36 -10.96
CA GLY A 87 -3.39 1.55 -10.73
C GLY A 87 -2.63 2.66 -9.97
N ILE A 88 -1.73 2.30 -9.06
CA ILE A 88 -0.85 3.24 -8.37
C ILE A 88 0.16 3.82 -9.36
N ALA A 89 0.93 2.97 -10.06
CA ALA A 89 1.93 3.41 -11.04
C ALA A 89 1.33 4.29 -12.16
N ASN A 90 0.12 3.96 -12.61
CA ASN A 90 -0.58 4.74 -13.63
C ASN A 90 -0.87 6.19 -13.20
N MET A 91 -0.91 6.49 -11.90
CA MET A 91 -1.13 7.85 -11.41
C MET A 91 -0.04 8.81 -11.90
N ASP A 92 1.23 8.43 -11.82
CA ASP A 92 2.36 9.31 -12.16
C ASP A 92 2.38 9.70 -13.64
N PHE A 93 1.81 8.84 -14.48
CA PHE A 93 1.68 9.06 -15.91
C PHE A 93 0.30 9.57 -16.32
N ASN A 94 -0.58 9.91 -15.37
CA ASN A 94 -1.95 10.33 -15.60
C ASN A 94 -2.72 9.37 -16.55
N ARG A 95 -2.44 8.07 -16.44
CA ARG A 95 -3.01 7.02 -17.28
C ARG A 95 -4.19 6.37 -16.57
N ARG A 96 -5.29 6.10 -17.28
CA ARG A 96 -6.41 5.34 -16.70
C ARG A 96 -6.26 3.84 -16.95
N PRO A 97 -6.72 2.98 -16.03
CA PRO A 97 -7.24 3.31 -14.69
C PRO A 97 -6.12 3.66 -13.70
N PHE A 98 -6.39 4.58 -12.76
CA PHE A 98 -5.48 4.92 -11.66
C PHE A 98 -6.19 4.91 -10.30
N ILE A 99 -5.41 4.82 -9.23
CA ILE A 99 -5.88 4.91 -7.84
C ILE A 99 -5.32 6.21 -7.24
N GLU A 100 -6.19 7.12 -6.81
CA GLU A 100 -5.78 8.39 -6.16
C GLU A 100 -5.26 8.15 -4.73
N GLY A 101 -4.26 8.90 -4.26
CA GLY A 101 -3.75 8.88 -2.89
C GLY A 101 -2.96 7.62 -2.52
N GLU A 102 -2.86 7.36 -1.21
CA GLU A 102 -1.98 6.33 -0.66
C GLU A 102 -2.75 5.04 -0.38
N VAL A 103 -2.13 3.91 -0.72
CA VAL A 103 -2.65 2.56 -0.45
C VAL A 103 -1.63 1.82 0.38
N TYR A 104 -1.97 1.59 1.66
CA TYR A 104 -1.20 0.74 2.56
C TYR A 104 -1.77 -0.66 2.50
N VAL A 105 -0.92 -1.64 2.19
CA VAL A 105 -1.25 -3.06 2.27
C VAL A 105 -0.67 -3.59 3.57
N LEU A 106 -1.53 -3.81 4.58
CA LEU A 106 -1.14 -4.39 5.85
C LEU A 106 -1.42 -5.89 5.80
N ASN A 107 -0.37 -6.70 5.90
CA ASN A 107 -0.50 -8.14 6.06
C ASN A 107 -0.49 -8.47 7.55
N LEU A 108 -1.65 -8.84 8.07
CA LEU A 108 -1.88 -9.10 9.49
C LEU A 108 -1.21 -10.42 9.91
N THR A 109 -1.21 -11.43 9.04
CA THR A 109 -0.58 -12.73 9.28
C THR A 109 0.93 -12.59 9.48
N LYS A 110 1.60 -11.82 8.64
CA LYS A 110 3.07 -11.67 8.63
C LYS A 110 3.56 -10.41 9.33
N GLN A 111 2.65 -9.57 9.82
CA GLN A 111 2.95 -8.28 10.45
C GLN A 111 3.85 -7.40 9.56
N THR A 112 3.43 -7.21 8.31
CA THR A 112 4.16 -6.35 7.36
C THR A 112 3.24 -5.25 6.82
N VAL A 113 3.83 -4.13 6.45
CA VAL A 113 3.16 -3.05 5.74
C VAL A 113 3.91 -2.79 4.45
N THR A 114 3.21 -2.83 3.32
CA THR A 114 3.74 -2.46 2.01
C THR A 114 3.09 -1.16 1.56
N LEU A 115 3.91 -0.18 1.15
CA LEU A 115 3.46 1.08 0.58
C LEU A 115 4.22 1.34 -0.72
N MET A 116 3.52 1.25 -1.86
CA MET A 116 4.05 1.67 -3.15
C MET A 116 3.79 3.17 -3.32
N TYR A 117 4.86 3.94 -3.56
CA TYR A 117 4.77 5.40 -3.64
C TYR A 117 4.52 5.89 -5.06
N ASP A 118 5.11 5.22 -6.04
CA ASP A 118 5.06 5.54 -7.47
C ASP A 118 5.48 4.31 -8.29
N ASP A 119 5.69 4.48 -9.59
CA ASP A 119 6.16 3.43 -10.50
C ASP A 119 7.60 2.94 -10.25
N ARG A 120 8.37 3.60 -9.38
CA ARG A 120 9.80 3.32 -9.15
C ARG A 120 10.04 2.41 -7.97
N GLY A 121 9.17 2.41 -6.95
CA GLY A 121 9.44 1.63 -5.75
C GLY A 121 8.36 1.61 -4.68
N CYS A 122 8.65 0.84 -3.63
CA CYS A 122 7.82 0.69 -2.46
C CYS A 122 8.67 0.49 -1.20
N ASP A 123 8.07 0.77 -0.05
CA ASP A 123 8.61 0.34 1.23
C ASP A 123 7.91 -0.92 1.71
N LEU A 124 8.71 -1.80 2.34
CA LEU A 124 8.26 -2.97 3.07
C LEU A 124 8.74 -2.86 4.52
N ILE A 125 7.80 -2.72 5.44
CA ILE A 125 8.06 -2.43 6.85
C ILE A 125 7.57 -3.60 7.70
N SER A 126 8.36 -4.01 8.70
CA SER A 126 7.96 -5.01 9.68
C SER A 126 8.75 -4.84 10.97
N PRO A 127 8.18 -5.16 12.15
CA PRO A 127 8.95 -5.30 13.38
C PRO A 127 9.84 -6.56 13.37
N ASN A 128 9.62 -7.50 12.44
CA ASN A 128 10.38 -8.75 12.37
C ASN A 128 11.60 -8.61 11.44
N ALA A 129 12.77 -8.31 12.02
CA ALA A 129 14.02 -8.16 11.29
C ALA A 129 14.46 -9.45 10.57
N GLU A 130 14.20 -10.63 11.16
CA GLU A 130 14.55 -11.92 10.53
C GLU A 130 13.73 -12.14 9.24
N LEU A 131 12.44 -11.83 9.28
CA LEU A 131 11.56 -11.90 8.12
C LEU A 131 12.02 -10.93 7.02
N LEU A 132 12.32 -9.68 7.38
CA LEU A 132 12.86 -8.69 6.44
C LEU A 132 14.21 -9.15 5.86
N GLY A 133 15.07 -9.80 6.65
CA GLY A 133 16.32 -10.40 6.19
C GLY A 133 16.09 -11.51 5.15
N LYS A 134 15.06 -12.34 5.33
CA LYS A 134 14.66 -13.36 4.33
C LYS A 134 14.18 -12.71 3.03
N TYR A 135 13.38 -11.66 3.12
CA TYR A 135 12.92 -10.92 1.94
C TYR A 135 14.04 -10.16 1.23
N TYR A 136 14.94 -9.52 1.98
CA TYR A 136 16.13 -8.84 1.47
C TYR A 136 16.95 -9.78 0.57
N LYS A 137 17.22 -11.01 1.03
CA LYS A 137 17.97 -11.99 0.25
C LYS A 137 17.26 -12.38 -1.04
N LYS A 138 15.92 -12.52 -1.00
CA LYS A 138 15.11 -12.91 -2.17
C LYS A 138 14.91 -11.79 -3.18
N LEU A 139 14.87 -10.54 -2.71
CA LEU A 139 14.59 -9.34 -3.52
C LEU A 139 15.84 -8.51 -3.79
N THR A 140 17.03 -9.10 -3.62
CA THR A 140 18.30 -8.39 -3.65
C THR A 140 18.52 -7.63 -4.97
N ASN A 141 18.05 -8.16 -6.09
CA ASN A 141 18.08 -7.54 -7.42
C ASN A 141 17.27 -6.24 -7.53
N LEU A 142 16.26 -6.06 -6.67
CA LEU A 142 15.38 -4.87 -6.69
C LEU A 142 15.87 -3.77 -5.76
N ILE A 143 16.90 -4.03 -4.95
CA ILE A 143 17.44 -3.07 -3.99
C ILE A 143 18.55 -2.25 -4.64
N LEU A 144 18.40 -0.93 -4.57
CA LEU A 144 19.43 0.00 -5.03
C LEU A 144 20.73 -0.20 -4.24
N GLU A 145 21.85 -0.25 -4.96
CA GLU A 145 23.19 -0.44 -4.37
C GLU A 145 23.48 0.56 -3.24
N LEU A 146 23.02 1.82 -3.40
CA LEU A 146 23.18 2.87 -2.40
C LEU A 146 22.51 2.55 -1.06
N ASN A 147 21.40 1.82 -1.07
CA ASN A 147 20.63 1.47 0.13
C ASN A 147 21.16 0.21 0.83
N ARG A 148 21.94 -0.63 0.15
CA ARG A 148 22.40 -1.92 0.69
C ARG A 148 23.20 -1.81 1.98
N PRO A 149 24.17 -0.87 2.15
CA PRO A 149 24.97 -0.80 3.37
C PRO A 149 24.11 -0.56 4.61
N GLU A 150 23.17 0.39 4.51
CA GLU A 150 22.25 0.71 5.60
C GLU A 150 21.30 -0.45 5.92
N ILE A 151 20.71 -1.06 4.89
CA ILE A 151 19.80 -2.21 5.08
C ILE A 151 20.54 -3.38 5.72
N THR A 152 21.74 -3.70 5.24
CA THR A 152 22.57 -4.80 5.76
C THR A 152 22.94 -4.56 7.22
N GLN A 153 23.33 -3.32 7.58
CA GLN A 153 23.62 -2.93 8.95
C GLN A 153 22.40 -3.09 9.86
N ARG A 154 21.23 -2.59 9.44
CA ARG A 154 20.00 -2.61 10.25
C ARG A 154 19.44 -4.03 10.43
N LEU A 155 19.52 -4.85 9.39
CA LEU A 155 19.00 -6.22 9.42
C LEU A 155 20.00 -7.24 9.99
N GLN A 156 21.24 -6.81 10.29
CA GLN A 156 22.33 -7.68 10.78
C GLN A 156 22.54 -8.92 9.91
N VAL A 157 22.28 -8.79 8.61
CA VAL A 157 22.48 -9.90 7.66
C VAL A 157 23.97 -9.97 7.36
N GLY A 158 24.63 -11.05 7.76
CA GLY A 158 26.03 -11.28 7.41
C GLY A 158 26.23 -11.27 5.88
N SER A 159 27.36 -10.70 5.45
CA SER A 159 27.83 -10.70 4.05
C SER A 159 28.04 -12.11 3.54
#